data_AF-A0A545U0L0-F1
#
_entry.id   AF-A0A545U0L0-F1
#
_cell.length_a   1.000
_cell.length_b   1.000
_cell.length_c   1.000
_cell.angle_alpha   90.00
_cell.angle_beta   90.00
_cell.angle_gamma   90.00
#
_symmetry.space_group_name_H-M   'P 1'
#
loop_
_entity.id
_entity.type
_entity.pdbx_description
1 polymer ?
#
loop_
_entity_poly.entity_id
_entity_poly.type
_entity_poly.pdbx_seq_one_letter_code
_entity_poly.pdbx_strand_id
1 'polypeptide(L)'
;MSTYRICERCVMDTTAKEIVFYEDGRCSFCKEFDERISLEIHNDLPDDFLKTFAEQVKKDGKNKDYDCLIGISGGVDSSYVAYLTKQLGLRPLA
;
A
#
# COMPACT_ATOMS: atom_id res chain seq x y z
N MET A 1 -34.05 7.80 -5.21
CA MET A 1 -32.80 8.23 -4.58
C MET A 1 -32.48 7.21 -3.50
N SER A 2 -31.31 6.57 -3.54
CA SER A 2 -30.91 5.70 -2.44
C SER A 2 -30.58 6.55 -1.21
N THR A 3 -30.82 6.01 -0.02
CA THR A 3 -30.44 6.65 1.24
C THR A 3 -28.92 6.78 1.31
N TYR A 4 -28.42 7.98 1.61
CA TYR A 4 -26.99 8.22 1.81
C TYR A 4 -26.42 7.29 2.90
N ARG A 5 -25.29 6.66 2.60
CA ARG A 5 -24.55 5.73 3.49
C ARG A 5 -23.06 5.85 3.23
N ILE A 6 -22.25 5.63 4.27
CA ILE A 6 -20.78 5.61 4.23
C ILE A 6 -20.31 4.25 4.78
N CYS A 7 -19.30 3.67 4.14
CA CYS A 7 -18.68 2.43 4.58
C CYS A 7 -17.82 2.70 5.83
N GLU A 8 -18.03 1.92 6.90
CA GLU A 8 -17.30 2.07 8.16
C GLU A 8 -15.80 1.77 8.04
N ARG A 9 -15.37 1.03 7.00
CA ARG A 9 -13.97 0.64 6.79
C ARG A 9 -13.21 1.56 5.85
N CYS A 10 -13.76 1.82 4.66
CA CYS A 10 -13.04 2.50 3.58
C CYS A 10 -13.51 3.92 3.29
N VAL A 11 -14.47 4.44 4.07
CA VAL A 11 -15.08 5.78 3.94
C VAL A 11 -15.71 6.09 2.57
N MET A 12 -15.78 5.14 1.65
CA MET A 12 -16.54 5.26 0.40
C MET A 12 -18.04 5.36 0.71
N ASP A 13 -18.75 6.17 -0.05
CA ASP A 13 -20.16 6.43 0.15
C ASP A 13 -21.01 6.09 -1.08
N THR A 14 -22.31 6.39 -1.01
CA THR A 14 -23.28 6.13 -2.08
C THR A 14 -22.99 6.82 -3.43
N THR A 15 -21.99 7.71 -3.51
CA THR A 15 -21.57 8.32 -4.79
C THR A 15 -20.72 7.37 -5.65
N ALA A 16 -20.13 6.33 -5.04
CA ALA A 16 -19.39 5.33 -5.78
C ALA A 16 -20.33 4.49 -6.65
N LYS A 17 -19.98 4.35 -7.94
CA LYS A 17 -20.78 3.57 -8.89
C LYS A 17 -20.85 2.11 -8.43
N GLU A 18 -22.04 1.51 -8.51
CA GLU A 18 -22.27 0.08 -8.24
C GLU A 18 -21.96 -0.36 -6.80
N ILE A 19 -21.80 0.57 -5.86
CA ILE A 19 -21.57 0.24 -4.45
C ILE A 19 -22.81 -0.38 -3.81
N VAL A 20 -22.62 -1.50 -3.11
CA VAL A 20 -23.66 -2.17 -2.32
C VAL A 20 -23.27 -2.13 -0.85
N PHE A 21 -24.20 -1.75 0.03
CA PHE A 21 -23.99 -1.72 1.48
C PHE A 21 -24.66 -2.92 2.14
N TYR A 22 -23.93 -3.59 3.03
CA TYR A 22 -24.41 -4.72 3.81
C TYR A 22 -24.79 -4.30 5.24
N GLU A 23 -25.47 -5.19 5.98
CA GLU A 23 -25.91 -4.92 7.36
C GLU A 23 -24.76 -4.75 8.36
N ASP A 24 -23.57 -5.27 8.04
CA ASP A 24 -22.36 -5.16 8.85
C ASP A 24 -21.61 -3.82 8.66
N GLY A 25 -22.24 -2.82 8.04
CA GLY A 25 -21.66 -1.50 7.80
C GLY A 25 -20.60 -1.44 6.71
N ARG A 26 -20.25 -2.57 6.06
CA ARG A 26 -19.24 -2.63 5.00
C ARG A 26 -19.87 -2.54 3.61
N CYS A 27 -19.07 -2.07 2.63
CA CYS A 27 -19.46 -2.02 1.22
C CYS A 27 -18.95 -3.22 0.40
N SER A 28 -19.49 -3.41 -0.80
CA SER A 28 -19.09 -4.42 -1.78
C SER A 28 -17.59 -4.42 -2.06
N PHE A 29 -16.98 -3.26 -2.27
CA PHE A 29 -15.54 -3.16 -2.54
C PHE A 29 -14.67 -3.70 -1.40
N CYS A 30 -15.06 -3.46 -0.14
CA CYS A 30 -14.33 -4.04 1.00
C CYS A 30 -14.46 -5.55 1.05
N LYS A 31 -15.63 -6.11 0.74
CA LYS A 31 -15.84 -7.56 0.74
C LYS A 31 -15.08 -8.22 -0.42
N GLU A 32 -15.16 -7.65 -1.61
CA GLU A 32 -14.40 -8.09 -2.78
C GLU A 32 -12.89 -8.04 -2.51
N PHE A 33 -12.41 -6.96 -1.88
CA PHE A 33 -11.02 -6.87 -1.46
C PHE A 33 -10.63 -8.01 -0.50
N ASP A 34 -11.43 -8.28 0.53
CA ASP A 34 -11.14 -9.35 1.50
C ASP A 34 -11.12 -10.74 0.82
N GLU A 35 -11.99 -10.97 -0.16
CA GLU A 35 -12.01 -12.21 -0.95
C GLU A 35 -10.75 -12.32 -1.83
N ARG A 36 -10.44 -11.27 -2.59
CA ARG A 36 -9.33 -11.25 -3.55
C ARG A 36 -7.96 -11.30 -2.87
N ILE A 37 -7.77 -10.53 -1.80
CA ILE A 37 -6.46 -10.39 -1.17
C ILE A 37 -5.92 -11.73 -0.64
N SER A 38 -6.84 -12.61 -0.21
CA SER A 38 -6.49 -13.97 0.25
C SER A 38 -5.92 -14.86 -0.85
N LEU A 39 -6.25 -14.57 -2.12
CA LEU A 39 -5.82 -15.31 -3.30
C LEU A 39 -4.63 -14.66 -4.02
N GLU A 40 -4.52 -13.33 -3.93
CA GLU A 40 -3.52 -12.54 -4.65
C GLU A 40 -2.22 -12.32 -3.88
N ILE A 41 -2.23 -12.40 -2.53
CA ILE A 41 -1.00 -12.31 -1.75
C ILE A 41 -0.26 -13.65 -1.79
N HIS A 42 0.76 -13.72 -2.64
CA HIS A 42 1.77 -14.76 -2.63
C HIS A 42 2.98 -14.29 -1.81
N ASN A 43 3.14 -14.81 -0.59
CA ASN A 43 4.35 -14.61 0.22
C ASN A 43 5.40 -15.69 -0.12
N ASP A 44 5.81 -15.72 -1.39
CA ASP A 44 6.86 -16.65 -1.84
C ASP A 44 8.27 -16.18 -1.42
N LEU A 45 8.35 -14.98 -0.85
CA LEU A 45 9.58 -14.38 -0.36
C LEU A 45 9.74 -14.61 1.15
N PRO A 46 10.97 -14.83 1.62
CA PRO A 46 11.26 -14.89 3.05
C PRO A 46 10.81 -13.63 3.79
N ASP A 47 10.39 -13.77 5.05
CA ASP A 47 9.95 -12.66 5.91
C ASP A 47 11.00 -11.53 6.03
N ASP A 48 12.29 -11.87 5.89
CA ASP A 48 13.41 -10.94 6.00
C ASP A 48 13.90 -10.39 4.64
N PHE A 49 13.27 -10.76 3.54
CA PHE A 49 13.71 -10.41 2.18
C PHE A 49 13.94 -8.90 2.01
N LEU A 50 12.96 -8.09 2.39
CA LEU A 50 13.04 -6.62 2.26
C LEU A 50 14.19 -6.03 3.09
N LYS A 51 14.42 -6.57 4.29
CA LYS A 51 15.52 -6.13 5.16
C LYS A 51 16.85 -6.48 4.52
N THR A 52 17.00 -7.72 4.05
CA THR A 52 18.23 -8.20 3.40
C THR A 52 18.53 -7.40 2.12
N PHE A 53 17.50 -7.13 1.30
CA PHE A 53 17.63 -6.30 0.12
C PHE A 53 18.06 -4.86 0.47
N ALA A 54 17.43 -4.24 1.49
CA ALA A 54 17.79 -2.89 1.91
C ALA A 54 19.24 -2.79 2.40
N GLU A 55 19.74 -3.79 3.14
CA GLU A 55 21.15 -3.83 3.56
C GLU A 55 22.11 -3.94 2.36
N GLN A 56 21.74 -4.70 1.33
CA GLN A 56 22.51 -4.78 0.10
C GLN A 56 22.55 -3.41 -0.62
N VAL A 57 21.41 -2.72 -0.74
CA VAL A 57 21.33 -1.36 -1.33
C VAL A 57 22.21 -0.36 -0.56
N LYS A 58 22.16 -0.37 0.78
CA LYS A 58 23.03 0.50 1.63
C LYS A 58 24.51 0.22 1.39
N LYS A 59 24.88 -1.04 1.27
CA LYS A 59 26.27 -1.46 1.01
C LYS A 59 26.75 -0.92 -0.35
N ASP A 60 25.92 -0.99 -1.37
CA ASP A 60 26.25 -0.52 -2.72
C ASP A 60 26.26 1.02 -2.85
N GLY A 61 25.48 1.69 -2.00
CA GLY A 61 25.43 3.14 -1.84
C GLY A 61 26.46 3.74 -0.89
N LYS A 62 27.37 2.93 -0.33
CA LYS A 62 28.37 3.39 0.65
C LYS A 62 29.20 4.54 0.08
N ASN A 63 29.38 5.58 0.89
CA ASN A 63 30.11 6.82 0.55
C ASN A 63 29.45 7.70 -0.53
N LYS A 64 28.22 7.42 -0.94
CA LYS A 64 27.40 8.32 -1.77
C LYS A 64 26.41 9.07 -0.89
N ASP A 65 25.93 10.22 -1.34
CA ASP A 65 24.88 10.97 -0.63
C ASP A 65 23.55 10.20 -0.61
N TYR A 66 23.25 9.51 -1.72
CA TYR A 66 22.05 8.69 -1.91
C TYR A 66 22.44 7.24 -2.22
N ASP A 67 21.61 6.30 -1.77
CA ASP A 67 21.80 4.86 -2.01
C ASP A 67 20.73 4.25 -2.94
N CYS A 68 19.62 4.94 -3.18
CA CYS A 68 18.59 4.54 -4.14
C CYS A 68 17.89 5.74 -4.80
N LEU A 69 17.11 5.45 -5.85
CA LEU A 69 16.21 6.39 -6.52
C LEU A 69 14.78 5.90 -6.32
N ILE A 70 13.86 6.80 -5.97
CA ILE A 70 12.42 6.50 -5.93
C ILE A 70 11.66 7.50 -6.79
N GLY A 71 10.61 7.04 -7.48
CA GLY A 71 9.70 7.92 -8.20
C GLY A 71 8.49 8.26 -7.35
N ILE A 72 8.15 9.54 -7.24
CA ILE A 72 6.97 10.01 -6.50
C ILE A 72 5.94 10.57 -7.48
N SER A 73 4.74 9.97 -7.52
CA SER A 73 3.61 10.47 -8.31
C SER A 73 2.67 11.38 -7.50
N GLY A 74 2.81 11.37 -6.18
CA GLY A 74 1.88 12.03 -5.25
C GLY A 74 0.67 11.16 -4.87
N GLY A 75 0.54 9.97 -5.46
CA GLY A 75 -0.47 8.98 -5.06
C GLY A 75 -0.12 8.28 -3.76
N VAL A 76 -1.12 7.64 -3.14
CA VAL A 76 -0.99 6.89 -1.88
C VAL A 76 0.09 5.81 -1.97
N ASP A 77 0.17 5.09 -3.10
CA ASP A 77 1.12 3.99 -3.27
C ASP A 77 2.57 4.50 -3.28
N SER A 78 2.86 5.51 -4.10
CA SER A 78 4.21 6.10 -4.15
C SER A 78 4.62 6.74 -2.83
N SER A 79 3.66 7.32 -2.11
CA SER A 79 3.88 7.90 -0.78
C SER A 79 4.17 6.82 0.26
N TYR A 80 3.48 5.68 0.18
CA TYR A 80 3.71 4.54 1.05
C TYR A 80 5.08 3.89 0.79
N VAL A 81 5.48 3.76 -0.48
CA VAL A 81 6.85 3.34 -0.84
C VAL A 81 7.87 4.29 -0.23
N ALA A 82 7.70 5.61 -0.36
CA ALA A 82 8.61 6.60 0.24
C ALA A 82 8.71 6.44 1.76
N TYR A 83 7.59 6.23 2.44
CA TYR A 83 7.53 5.94 3.87
C TYR A 83 8.32 4.67 4.22
N LEU A 84 8.10 3.56 3.52
CA LEU A 84 8.79 2.29 3.75
C LEU A 84 10.30 2.41 3.47
N THR A 85 10.71 3.09 2.39
CA THR A 85 12.11 3.37 2.09
C THR A 85 12.80 4.07 3.26
N LYS A 86 12.12 5.06 3.86
CA LYS A 86 12.63 5.74 5.05
C LYS A 86 12.71 4.82 6.27
N GLN A 87 11.70 3.98 6.51
CA GLN A 87 11.68 3.01 7.62
C GLN A 87 12.81 1.96 7.49
N LEU A 88 13.13 1.55 6.27
CA LEU A 88 14.24 0.65 5.97
C LEU A 88 15.62 1.31 6.16
N GLY A 89 15.67 2.62 6.43
CA GLY A 89 16.89 3.38 6.68
C GLY A 89 17.69 3.69 5.41
N LEU A 90 17.04 3.65 4.24
CA LEU A 90 17.64 4.06 2.97
C LEU A 90 17.67 5.59 2.85
N ARG A 91 18.52 6.09 1.95
CA ARG A 91 18.70 7.51 1.62
C ARG A 91 18.32 7.72 0.16
N PRO A 92 17.01 7.84 -0.13
CA PRO A 92 16.54 7.98 -1.49
C PRO A 92 16.83 9.37 -2.07
N LEU A 93 17.14 9.40 -3.36
CA LEU A 93 16.87 10.55 -4.22
C LEU A 93 15.42 10.40 -4.73
N ALA A 94 14.61 11.45 -4.59
CA ALA A 94 13.18 11.44 -4.91
C ALA A 94 12.80 12.65 -5.78
#